data_AF-A0A655FW69-F1
#
_entry.id   AF-A0A655FW69-F1
#
_cell.length_a   1.000
_cell.length_b   1.000
_cell.length_c   1.000
_cell.angle_alpha   90.00
_cell.angle_beta   90.00
_cell.angle_gamma   90.00
#
_symmetry.space_group_name_H-M   'P 1'
#
loop_
_entity.id
_entity.type
_entity.pdbx_description
1 polymer ?
#
loop_
_entity_poly.entity_id
_entity_poly.type
_entity_poly.pdbx_seq_one_letter_code
_entity_poly.pdbx_strand_id
1 'polypeptide(L)'
;MHDSYTPLGGMVPLAHMMLGEVSPGGTGVGLNGLLVMAILAVFIAGLMVGRTPEYLGKKIQATEMKLVTLYILAMPIALLSFAAASVLISSALASRNNPGPHGLSEILYAYTSGANNNGSAFAGLTASTWSYDTTIGVAMLIGRFFLIIPVLAIAGSLARKGTTPVTAATFPTHKPLFVGLVIGVVLIVGGLTFFPALALGPIVEQLSTQ
;
A
#
# COMPACT_ATOMS: atom_id res chain seq x y z
N MET A 1 22.88 -3.86 -4.41
CA MET A 1 22.16 -2.75 -3.74
C MET A 1 21.13 -2.22 -4.72
N HIS A 2 19.87 -2.01 -4.31
CA HIS A 2 18.84 -1.48 -5.22
C HIS A 2 19.10 -0.03 -5.62
N ASP A 3 19.88 0.71 -4.84
CA ASP A 3 20.33 2.09 -5.13
C ASP A 3 21.09 2.22 -6.46
N SER A 4 21.75 1.14 -6.90
CA SER A 4 22.54 1.15 -8.13
C SER A 4 21.75 0.73 -9.38
N TYR A 5 20.42 0.56 -9.27
CA TYR A 5 19.59 0.22 -10.42
C TYR A 5 19.37 1.43 -11.31
N THR A 6 18.99 1.18 -12.57
CA THR A 6 18.46 2.25 -13.42
C THR A 6 17.22 2.86 -12.76
N PRO A 7 16.85 4.12 -13.07
CA PRO A 7 15.73 4.78 -12.40
C PRO A 7 14.43 3.97 -12.47
N LEU A 8 14.08 3.47 -13.67
CA LEU A 8 12.94 2.57 -13.84
C LEU A 8 13.15 1.19 -13.19
N GLY A 9 14.38 0.67 -13.20
CA GLY A 9 14.73 -0.57 -12.52
C GLY A 9 14.51 -0.52 -11.02
N GLY A 10 14.81 0.60 -10.37
CA GLY A 10 14.54 0.87 -8.95
C GLY A 10 13.08 1.25 -8.68
N MET A 11 12.40 1.87 -9.64
CA MET A 11 10.98 2.23 -9.55
C MET A 11 10.07 1.01 -9.43
N VAL A 12 10.33 -0.06 -10.20
CA VAL A 12 9.48 -1.26 -10.19
C VAL A 12 9.37 -1.90 -8.80
N PRO A 13 10.47 -2.25 -8.08
CA PRO A 13 10.37 -2.78 -6.73
C PRO A 13 9.79 -1.76 -5.75
N LEU A 14 10.08 -0.46 -5.91
CA LEU A 14 9.49 0.60 -5.08
C LEU A 14 7.96 0.65 -5.22
N ALA A 15 7.47 0.74 -6.46
CA ALA A 15 6.05 0.78 -6.77
C ALA A 15 5.34 -0.50 -6.29
N HIS A 16 6.00 -1.65 -6.43
CA HIS A 16 5.46 -2.92 -5.97
C HIS A 16 5.20 -2.95 -4.46
N MET A 17 6.16 -2.46 -3.65
CA MET A 17 5.94 -2.31 -2.21
C MET A 17 4.82 -1.29 -1.93
N MET A 18 4.77 -0.18 -2.67
CA MET A 18 3.73 0.85 -2.54
C MET A 18 2.31 0.34 -2.86
N LEU A 19 2.16 -0.72 -3.67
CA LEU A 19 0.87 -1.38 -3.89
C LEU A 19 0.37 -2.15 -2.64
N GLY A 20 1.14 -2.18 -1.55
CA GLY A 20 0.74 -2.78 -0.27
C GLY A 20 1.11 -4.26 -0.14
N GLU A 21 2.14 -4.71 -0.87
CA GLU A 21 2.61 -6.10 -0.84
C GLU A 21 1.50 -7.12 -1.11
N VAL A 22 0.62 -6.82 -2.07
CA VAL A 22 -0.51 -7.69 -2.41
C VAL A 22 -0.03 -8.96 -3.14
N SER A 23 1.07 -8.91 -3.91
CA SER A 23 1.58 -10.09 -4.64
C SER A 23 3.00 -9.90 -5.17
N PRO A 24 4.02 -10.71 -4.83
CA PRO A 24 3.98 -11.71 -3.77
C PRO A 24 4.04 -11.00 -2.41
N GLY A 25 2.98 -11.17 -1.63
CA GLY A 25 2.95 -10.60 -0.29
C GLY A 25 3.65 -11.46 0.74
N GLY A 26 3.93 -10.86 1.90
CA GLY A 26 4.47 -11.58 3.05
C GLY A 26 3.51 -12.63 3.60
N THR A 27 4.05 -13.59 4.37
CA THR A 27 3.30 -14.69 4.97
C THR A 27 2.09 -14.19 5.77
N GLY A 28 0.87 -14.50 5.29
CA GLY A 28 -0.40 -14.09 5.88
C GLY A 28 -0.82 -12.65 5.53
N VAL A 29 0.06 -11.67 5.70
CA VAL A 29 -0.24 -10.25 5.45
C VAL A 29 -0.59 -9.95 4.00
N GLY A 30 0.05 -10.62 3.03
CA GLY A 30 -0.28 -10.46 1.61
C GLY A 30 -1.72 -10.86 1.30
N LEU A 31 -2.15 -12.00 1.85
CA LEU A 31 -3.53 -12.47 1.72
C LEU A 31 -4.52 -11.52 2.40
N ASN A 32 -4.18 -11.02 3.59
CA ASN A 32 -5.03 -10.04 4.28
C ASN A 32 -5.22 -8.78 3.44
N GLY A 33 -4.15 -8.23 2.88
CA GLY A 33 -4.20 -7.07 1.98
C GLY A 33 -5.05 -7.34 0.73
N LEU A 34 -4.87 -8.51 0.10
CA LEU A 34 -5.67 -8.93 -1.05
C LEU A 34 -7.16 -9.04 -0.70
N LEU A 35 -7.51 -9.59 0.45
CA LEU A 35 -8.90 -9.71 0.91
C LEU A 35 -9.53 -8.35 1.18
N VAL A 36 -8.79 -7.41 1.79
CA VAL A 36 -9.26 -6.03 1.99
C VAL A 36 -9.54 -5.36 0.63
N MET A 37 -8.63 -5.52 -0.34
CA MET A 37 -8.81 -5.00 -1.70
C MET A 37 -9.97 -5.68 -2.44
N ALA A 38 -10.21 -6.97 -2.21
CA ALA A 38 -11.37 -7.67 -2.76
C ALA A 38 -12.69 -7.16 -2.16
N ILE A 39 -12.73 -6.85 -0.86
CA ILE A 39 -13.89 -6.23 -0.22
C ILE A 39 -14.16 -4.84 -0.80
N LEU A 40 -13.10 -4.04 -1.02
CA LEU A 40 -13.22 -2.74 -1.68
C LEU A 40 -13.73 -2.88 -3.13
N ALA A 41 -13.22 -3.85 -3.88
CA ALA A 41 -13.64 -4.11 -5.26
C ALA A 41 -15.12 -4.50 -5.33
N VAL A 42 -15.59 -5.39 -4.45
CA VAL A 42 -17.01 -5.74 -4.35
C VAL A 42 -17.87 -4.53 -3.94
N PHE A 43 -17.36 -3.68 -3.05
CA PHE A 43 -18.03 -2.45 -2.67
C PHE A 43 -18.26 -1.53 -3.87
N ILE A 44 -17.21 -1.28 -4.65
CA ILE A 44 -17.28 -0.48 -5.87
C ILE A 44 -18.22 -1.12 -6.90
N ALA A 45 -18.10 -2.42 -7.15
CA ALA A 45 -18.98 -3.14 -8.09
C ALA A 45 -20.45 -3.07 -7.68
N GLY A 46 -20.75 -3.28 -6.39
CA GLY A 46 -22.11 -3.17 -5.87
C GLY A 46 -22.69 -1.78 -6.08
N LEU A 47 -21.92 -0.73 -5.78
CA LEU A 47 -22.34 0.66 -6.01
C LEU A 47 -22.60 0.96 -7.49
N MET A 48 -21.73 0.51 -8.41
CA MET A 48 -21.88 0.74 -9.85
C MET A 48 -23.15 0.12 -10.42
N VAL A 49 -23.62 -1.00 -9.86
CA VAL A 49 -24.83 -1.72 -10.32
C VAL A 49 -26.05 -1.37 -9.46
N GLY A 50 -25.91 -0.49 -8.46
CA GLY A 50 -27.00 -0.09 -7.57
C GLY A 50 -27.47 -1.21 -6.63
N ARG A 51 -26.57 -2.13 -6.25
CA ARG A 51 -26.86 -3.28 -5.38
C ARG A 51 -26.06 -3.19 -4.08
N THR A 52 -26.56 -3.83 -3.03
CA THR A 52 -25.80 -3.96 -1.79
C THR A 52 -24.54 -4.79 -2.04
N PRO A 53 -23.35 -4.29 -1.70
CA PRO A 53 -22.11 -5.05 -1.80
C PRO A 53 -22.13 -6.35 -0.99
N GLU A 54 -21.66 -7.44 -1.60
CA GLU A 54 -21.66 -8.76 -0.98
C GLU A 54 -20.44 -9.57 -1.41
N TYR A 55 -19.67 -10.07 -0.45
CA TYR A 55 -18.52 -10.94 -0.69
C TYR A 55 -18.75 -12.28 0.00
N LEU A 56 -18.73 -13.38 -0.76
CA LEU A 56 -18.96 -14.76 -0.27
C LEU A 56 -20.26 -14.91 0.54
N GLY A 57 -21.37 -14.31 0.08
CA GLY A 57 -22.64 -14.35 0.80
C GLY A 57 -22.71 -13.41 2.01
N LYS A 58 -21.65 -12.66 2.34
CA LYS A 58 -21.64 -11.71 3.45
C LYS A 58 -21.83 -10.29 2.94
N LYS A 59 -22.87 -9.61 3.42
CA LYS A 59 -23.11 -8.20 3.09
C LYS A 59 -22.04 -7.30 3.68
N ILE A 60 -21.47 -6.43 2.86
CA ILE A 60 -20.50 -5.43 3.28
C ILE A 60 -21.25 -4.11 3.53
N GLN A 61 -21.15 -3.59 4.75
CA GLN A 61 -21.84 -2.38 5.18
C GLN A 61 -20.85 -1.27 5.54
N ALA A 62 -21.36 -0.10 5.92
CA ALA A 62 -20.55 1.06 6.26
C ALA A 62 -19.52 0.76 7.38
N THR A 63 -19.83 -0.11 8.33
CA THR A 63 -18.91 -0.48 9.41
C THR A 63 -17.67 -1.19 8.88
N GLU A 64 -17.82 -2.19 8.00
CA GLU A 64 -16.65 -2.83 7.37
C GLU A 64 -15.91 -1.85 6.47
N MET A 65 -16.63 -0.99 5.76
CA MET A 65 -16.00 -0.06 4.83
C MET A 65 -15.14 1.00 5.54
N LYS A 66 -15.54 1.46 6.73
CA LYS A 66 -14.69 2.33 7.56
C LYS A 66 -13.37 1.64 7.94
N LEU A 67 -13.40 0.35 8.24
CA LEU A 67 -12.21 -0.43 8.58
C LEU A 67 -11.33 -0.70 7.35
N VAL A 68 -11.94 -0.96 6.20
CA VAL A 68 -11.23 -1.06 4.91
C VAL A 68 -10.53 0.25 4.59
N THR A 69 -11.22 1.39 4.71
CA THR A 69 -10.64 2.72 4.51
C THR A 69 -9.50 3.00 5.48
N LEU A 70 -9.65 2.62 6.76
CA LEU A 70 -8.58 2.77 7.74
C LEU A 70 -7.34 1.96 7.37
N TYR A 71 -7.54 0.70 6.92
CA TYR A 71 -6.45 -0.17 6.49
C TYR A 71 -5.67 0.42 5.30
N ILE A 72 -6.38 0.80 4.24
CA ILE A 72 -5.72 1.25 3.00
C ILE A 72 -5.03 2.62 3.16
N LEU A 73 -5.45 3.46 4.11
CA LEU A 73 -4.88 4.79 4.32
C LEU A 73 -3.72 4.81 5.33
N ALA A 74 -3.69 3.88 6.29
CA ALA A 74 -2.70 3.94 7.37
C ALA A 74 -1.25 3.82 6.89
N MET A 75 -0.96 2.89 5.97
CA MET A 75 0.39 2.75 5.40
C MET A 75 0.81 3.98 4.58
N PRO A 76 0.01 4.47 3.59
CA PRO A 76 0.38 5.65 2.83
C PRO A 76 0.57 6.91 3.70
N ILE A 77 -0.27 7.10 4.72
CA ILE A 77 -0.14 8.24 5.63
C ILE A 77 1.18 8.19 6.38
N ALA A 78 1.54 7.03 6.95
CA ALA A 78 2.80 6.86 7.67
C ALA A 78 4.00 7.11 6.74
N LEU A 79 4.01 6.46 5.58
CA LEU A 79 5.07 6.56 4.58
C LEU A 79 5.26 8.02 4.12
N LEU A 80 4.21 8.66 3.61
CA LEU A 80 4.31 9.99 3.01
C LEU A 80 4.60 11.07 4.05
N SER A 81 4.03 10.94 5.26
CA SER A 81 4.25 11.93 6.33
C SER A 81 5.68 11.88 6.84
N PHE A 82 6.25 10.69 7.06
CA PHE A 82 7.64 10.59 7.51
C PHE A 82 8.64 10.90 6.41
N ALA A 83 8.35 10.54 5.15
CA ALA A 83 9.16 10.95 4.01
C ALA A 83 9.18 12.48 3.87
N ALA A 84 8.01 13.14 3.94
CA ALA A 84 7.91 14.59 3.91
C ALA A 84 8.68 15.26 5.06
N ALA A 85 8.55 14.74 6.29
CA ALA A 85 9.29 15.24 7.44
C ALA A 85 10.81 15.12 7.24
N SER A 86 11.28 13.99 6.70
CA SER A 86 12.71 13.77 6.44
C SER A 86 13.29 14.70 5.38
N VAL A 87 12.48 15.09 4.37
CA VAL A 87 12.90 16.06 3.37
C VAL A 87 13.04 17.48 3.97
N LEU A 88 12.26 17.80 5.01
CA LEU A 88 12.26 19.11 5.66
C LEU A 88 13.31 19.25 6.78
N ILE A 89 13.72 18.15 7.39
CA ILE A 89 14.70 18.14 8.49
C ILE A 89 16.12 18.02 7.91
N SER A 90 16.94 19.05 8.06
CA SER A 90 18.28 19.12 7.44
C SER A 90 19.19 17.94 7.80
N SER A 91 19.15 17.45 9.04
CA SER A 91 19.96 16.30 9.47
C SER A 91 19.50 14.98 8.85
N ALA A 92 18.18 14.80 8.64
CA ALA A 92 17.65 13.65 7.94
C ALA A 92 17.95 13.74 6.43
N LEU A 93 17.71 14.89 5.81
CA LEU A 93 17.99 15.14 4.40
C LEU A 93 19.47 14.92 4.03
N ALA A 94 20.38 15.21 4.95
CA ALA A 94 21.83 15.00 4.79
C ALA A 94 22.25 13.52 4.86
N SER A 95 21.36 12.60 5.25
CA SER A 95 21.67 11.16 5.32
C SER A 95 21.59 10.46 3.96
N ARG A 96 21.14 11.17 2.92
CA ARG A 96 21.10 10.69 1.54
C ARG A 96 22.51 10.55 0.97
N ASN A 97 22.72 9.51 0.18
CA ASN A 97 24.01 9.31 -0.50
C ASN A 97 24.00 9.95 -1.89
N ASN A 98 22.83 9.98 -2.55
CA ASN A 98 22.70 10.54 -3.90
C ASN A 98 21.98 11.90 -3.89
N PRO A 99 22.44 12.89 -4.69
CA PRO A 99 21.75 14.16 -4.83
C PRO A 99 20.52 14.05 -5.75
N GLY A 100 19.78 15.15 -5.87
CA GLY A 100 18.69 15.26 -6.84
C GLY A 100 17.52 14.29 -6.58
N PRO A 101 16.80 13.87 -7.65
CA PRO A 101 15.64 12.98 -7.56
C PRO A 101 15.95 11.59 -6.99
N HIS A 102 17.14 11.03 -7.27
CA HIS A 102 17.54 9.73 -6.72
C HIS A 102 17.60 9.75 -5.20
N GLY A 103 18.09 10.86 -4.62
CA GLY A 103 18.06 11.04 -3.18
C GLY A 103 16.64 11.09 -2.58
N LEU A 104 15.64 11.60 -3.32
CA LEU A 104 14.25 11.49 -2.87
C LEU A 104 13.79 10.03 -2.94
N SER A 105 14.15 9.30 -3.99
CA SER A 105 13.88 7.87 -4.13
C SER A 105 14.48 7.06 -2.96
N GLU A 106 15.69 7.38 -2.49
CA GLU A 106 16.30 6.76 -1.30
C GLU A 106 15.42 6.89 -0.05
N ILE A 107 14.93 8.11 0.23
CA ILE A 107 14.05 8.40 1.37
C ILE A 107 12.72 7.66 1.21
N LEU A 108 12.11 7.77 0.02
CA LEU A 108 10.83 7.11 -0.27
C LEU A 108 10.96 5.60 -0.14
N TYR A 109 12.05 5.01 -0.63
CA TYR A 109 12.28 3.56 -0.55
C TYR A 109 12.41 3.09 0.90
N ALA A 110 13.17 3.81 1.72
CA ALA A 110 13.32 3.47 3.13
C ALA A 110 11.98 3.44 3.88
N TYR A 111 11.16 4.49 3.71
CA TYR A 111 9.83 4.52 4.35
C TYR A 111 8.83 3.58 3.71
N THR A 112 8.89 3.35 2.40
CA THR A 112 8.02 2.37 1.72
C THR A 112 8.28 0.98 2.26
N SER A 113 9.55 0.58 2.31
CA SER A 113 9.96 -0.72 2.81
C SER A 113 9.62 -0.88 4.30
N GLY A 114 9.90 0.14 5.11
CA GLY A 114 9.56 0.14 6.54
C GLY A 114 8.06 0.02 6.80
N ALA A 115 7.26 0.89 6.17
CA ALA A 115 5.81 0.93 6.34
C ALA A 115 5.08 -0.29 5.75
N ASN A 116 5.69 -1.01 4.80
CA ASN A 116 5.15 -2.27 4.26
C ASN A 116 5.81 -3.52 4.86
N ASN A 117 6.72 -3.36 5.82
CA ASN A 117 7.49 -4.44 6.45
C ASN A 117 8.20 -5.36 5.43
N ASN A 118 8.67 -4.81 4.30
CA ASN A 118 9.39 -5.56 3.28
C ASN A 118 10.81 -5.92 3.73
N GLY A 119 11.53 -4.93 4.25
CA GLY A 119 12.90 -5.09 4.77
C GLY A 119 14.01 -4.89 3.73
N SER A 120 13.68 -4.75 2.44
CA SER A 120 14.65 -4.30 1.44
C SER A 120 15.08 -2.84 1.67
N ALA A 121 16.22 -2.46 1.11
CA ALA A 121 16.70 -1.09 1.13
C ALA A 121 17.43 -0.78 -0.18
N PHE A 122 17.39 0.50 -0.59
CA PHE A 122 18.37 1.02 -1.53
C PHE A 122 19.78 0.87 -0.96
N ALA A 123 19.94 1.20 0.33
CA ALA A 123 21.17 1.12 1.11
C ALA A 123 22.26 2.15 0.74
N GLY A 124 21.90 3.20 -0.01
CA GLY A 124 22.64 4.46 -0.04
C GLY A 124 22.30 5.36 1.18
N LEU A 125 21.02 5.41 1.56
CA LEU A 125 20.57 6.17 2.73
C LEU A 125 21.18 5.67 4.04
N THR A 126 21.83 6.55 4.80
CA THR A 126 22.30 6.23 6.16
C THR A 126 21.14 6.28 7.15
N ALA A 127 20.50 5.12 7.36
CA ALA A 127 19.34 4.99 8.23
C ALA A 127 19.68 4.87 9.73
N SER A 128 20.93 4.62 10.10
CA SER A 128 21.40 4.45 11.49
C SER A 128 21.52 5.77 12.28
N THR A 129 20.61 6.70 12.01
CA THR A 129 20.48 7.96 12.74
C THR A 129 19.26 7.89 13.63
N TRP A 130 19.28 8.59 14.76
CA TRP A 130 18.14 8.62 15.67
C TRP A 130 16.81 8.96 14.98
N SER A 131 16.85 9.88 14.00
CA SER A 131 15.66 10.26 13.23
C SER A 131 15.11 9.11 12.39
N TYR A 132 15.95 8.47 11.58
CA TYR A 132 15.51 7.39 10.70
C TYR A 132 15.19 6.11 11.47
N ASP A 133 16.05 5.66 12.39
CA ASP A 133 15.80 4.46 13.21
C ASP A 133 14.45 4.56 13.93
N THR A 134 14.17 5.71 14.55
CA THR A 134 12.91 5.92 15.28
C THR A 134 11.70 5.96 14.34
N THR A 135 11.75 6.78 13.29
CA THR A 135 10.58 6.99 12.41
C THR A 135 10.30 5.79 11.51
N ILE A 136 11.33 5.09 11.02
CA ILE A 136 11.18 3.83 10.29
C ILE A 136 10.64 2.76 11.24
N GLY A 137 11.15 2.67 12.47
CA GLY A 137 10.62 1.77 13.49
C GLY A 137 9.12 2.01 13.76
N VAL A 138 8.70 3.26 13.91
CA VAL A 138 7.29 3.62 14.05
C VAL A 138 6.48 3.26 12.79
N ALA A 139 7.01 3.54 11.60
CA ALA A 139 6.37 3.16 10.34
C ALA A 139 6.17 1.63 10.25
N MET A 140 7.14 0.84 10.71
CA MET A 140 7.03 -0.62 10.77
C MET A 140 5.94 -1.07 11.74
N LEU A 141 5.84 -0.46 12.92
CA LEU A 141 4.79 -0.77 13.90
C LEU A 141 3.39 -0.46 13.37
N ILE A 142 3.23 0.67 12.69
CA ILE A 142 1.97 1.05 12.03
C ILE A 142 1.66 0.05 10.89
N GLY A 143 2.61 -0.18 10.00
CA GLY A 143 2.50 -1.09 8.87
C GLY A 143 2.13 -2.52 9.26
N ARG A 144 2.54 -2.95 10.47
CA ARG A 144 2.26 -4.31 10.95
C ARG A 144 1.06 -4.36 11.89
N PHE A 145 1.20 -3.79 13.07
CA PHE A 145 0.26 -4.02 14.17
C PHE A 145 -1.00 -3.18 14.02
N PHE A 146 -0.86 -1.93 13.59
CA PHE A 146 -2.03 -1.09 13.36
C PHE A 146 -2.88 -1.65 12.20
N LEU A 147 -2.28 -2.17 11.13
CA LEU A 147 -3.02 -2.79 10.02
C LEU A 147 -3.72 -4.10 10.39
N ILE A 148 -3.20 -4.88 11.33
CA ILE A 148 -3.85 -6.13 11.79
C ILE A 148 -5.17 -5.84 12.54
N ILE A 149 -5.26 -4.72 13.27
CA ILE A 149 -6.46 -4.36 14.04
C ILE A 149 -7.72 -4.28 13.16
N PRO A 150 -7.79 -3.46 12.08
CA PRO A 150 -8.96 -3.40 11.22
C PRO A 150 -9.22 -4.73 10.50
N VAL A 151 -8.20 -5.51 10.15
CA VAL A 151 -8.38 -6.83 9.54
C VAL A 151 -9.12 -7.77 10.49
N LEU A 152 -8.69 -7.86 11.75
CA LEU A 152 -9.36 -8.67 12.77
C LEU A 152 -10.78 -8.16 13.08
N ALA A 153 -10.97 -6.84 13.09
CA ALA A 153 -12.29 -6.24 13.30
C ALA A 153 -13.25 -6.57 12.14
N ILE A 154 -12.78 -6.54 10.88
CA ILE A 154 -13.54 -6.99 9.70
C ILE A 154 -13.88 -8.47 9.85
N ALA A 155 -12.91 -9.31 10.16
CA ALA A 155 -13.13 -10.76 10.33
C ALA A 155 -14.19 -11.05 11.40
N GLY A 156 -14.08 -10.41 12.57
CA GLY A 156 -15.07 -10.54 13.64
C GLY A 156 -16.46 -10.04 13.24
N SER A 157 -16.54 -8.96 12.45
CA SER A 157 -17.82 -8.46 11.94
C SER A 157 -18.46 -9.43 10.95
N LEU A 158 -17.70 -9.94 9.98
CA LEU A 158 -18.18 -10.88 8.98
C LEU A 158 -18.57 -12.23 9.57
N ALA A 159 -17.87 -12.69 10.62
CA ALA A 159 -18.18 -13.92 11.33
C ALA A 159 -19.58 -13.92 11.97
N ARG A 160 -20.05 -12.74 12.43
CA ARG A 160 -21.39 -12.59 13.04
C ARG A 160 -22.53 -12.49 12.02
N LYS A 161 -22.22 -12.26 10.74
CA LYS A 161 -23.26 -12.10 9.70
C LYS A 161 -23.72 -13.46 9.18
N GLY A 162 -25.01 -13.59 8.86
CA GLY A 162 -25.52 -14.72 8.09
C GLY A 162 -25.01 -14.70 6.64
N THR A 163 -25.04 -15.85 5.97
CA THR A 163 -24.75 -15.95 4.52
C THR A 163 -26.04 -15.84 3.72
N THR A 164 -26.10 -14.94 2.75
CA THR A 164 -27.20 -14.85 1.78
C THR A 164 -27.06 -15.92 0.68
N PRO A 165 -28.18 -16.54 0.23
CA PRO A 165 -28.17 -17.44 -0.92
C PRO A 165 -27.77 -16.71 -2.21
N VAL A 166 -27.11 -17.44 -3.11
CA VAL A 166 -26.74 -16.93 -4.44
C VAL A 166 -28.02 -16.71 -5.27
N THR A 167 -28.13 -15.53 -5.89
CA THR A 167 -29.23 -15.17 -6.78
C THR A 167 -28.68 -14.74 -8.14
N ALA A 168 -29.56 -14.53 -9.13
CA ALA A 168 -29.17 -13.96 -10.43
C ALA A 168 -28.53 -12.56 -10.32
N ALA A 169 -28.77 -11.84 -9.22
CA ALA A 169 -28.20 -10.52 -8.96
C ALA A 169 -26.86 -10.59 -8.19
N THR A 170 -26.40 -11.77 -7.77
CA THR A 170 -25.14 -11.93 -7.06
C THR A 170 -23.96 -11.78 -8.02
N PHE A 171 -23.07 -10.85 -7.74
CA PHE A 171 -21.88 -10.62 -8.57
C PHE A 171 -20.88 -11.78 -8.43
N PRO A 172 -20.49 -12.45 -9.54
CA PRO A 172 -19.63 -13.63 -9.46
C PRO A 172 -18.15 -13.25 -9.21
N THR A 173 -17.66 -13.50 -7.99
CA THR A 173 -16.30 -13.15 -7.53
C THR A 173 -15.21 -14.14 -7.93
N HIS A 174 -15.51 -15.13 -8.78
CA HIS A 174 -14.55 -16.15 -9.25
C HIS A 174 -14.27 -16.05 -10.76
N LYS A 175 -14.93 -15.14 -11.48
CA LYS A 175 -14.76 -14.98 -12.93
C LYS A 175 -13.61 -14.01 -13.26
N PRO A 176 -13.02 -14.10 -14.47
CA PRO A 176 -11.95 -13.19 -14.91
C PRO A 176 -12.31 -11.71 -14.78
N LEU A 177 -13.58 -11.34 -14.92
CA LEU A 177 -14.07 -9.98 -14.69
C LEU A 177 -13.73 -9.47 -13.28
N PHE A 178 -13.95 -10.30 -12.24
CA PHE A 178 -13.63 -9.91 -10.86
C PHE A 178 -12.12 -9.86 -10.63
N VAL A 179 -11.36 -10.79 -11.25
CA VAL A 179 -9.89 -10.76 -11.20
C VAL A 179 -9.37 -9.43 -11.75
N GLY A 180 -9.84 -9.04 -12.95
CA GLY A 180 -9.49 -7.76 -13.56
C GLY A 180 -9.92 -6.56 -12.71
N LEU A 181 -11.09 -6.63 -12.07
CA LEU A 181 -11.56 -5.57 -11.18
C LEU A 181 -10.66 -5.41 -9.94
N VAL A 182 -10.27 -6.51 -9.28
CA VAL A 182 -9.37 -6.43 -8.11
C VAL A 182 -8.01 -5.88 -8.51
N ILE A 183 -7.44 -6.34 -9.63
CA ILE A 183 -6.19 -5.80 -10.17
C ILE A 183 -6.34 -4.29 -10.43
N GLY A 184 -7.42 -3.88 -11.09
CA GLY A 184 -7.70 -2.48 -11.37
C GLY A 184 -7.81 -1.63 -10.10
N VAL A 185 -8.51 -2.12 -9.08
CA VAL A 185 -8.64 -1.43 -7.79
C VAL A 185 -7.29 -1.28 -7.10
N VAL A 186 -6.46 -2.34 -7.06
CA VAL A 186 -5.11 -2.28 -6.48
C VAL A 186 -4.25 -1.24 -7.19
N LEU A 187 -4.23 -1.27 -8.53
CA LEU A 187 -3.45 -0.35 -9.35
C LEU A 187 -3.93 1.09 -9.24
N ILE A 188 -5.25 1.33 -9.21
CA ILE A 188 -5.82 2.67 -9.10
C ILE A 188 -5.55 3.24 -7.71
N VAL A 189 -5.80 2.48 -6.65
CA VAL A 189 -5.59 2.95 -5.28
C VAL A 189 -4.10 3.24 -5.04
N GLY A 190 -3.22 2.30 -5.34
CA GLY A 190 -1.77 2.52 -5.16
C GLY A 190 -1.21 3.56 -6.13
N GLY A 191 -1.55 3.44 -7.41
CA GLY A 191 -1.10 4.36 -8.46
C GLY A 191 -1.46 5.81 -8.16
N LEU A 192 -2.74 6.11 -7.89
CA LEU A 192 -3.16 7.50 -7.61
C LEU A 192 -2.59 8.04 -6.29
N THR A 193 -2.33 7.18 -5.30
CA THR A 193 -1.77 7.59 -4.01
C THR A 193 -0.30 8.01 -4.14
N PHE A 194 0.48 7.26 -4.91
CA PHE A 194 1.93 7.41 -4.95
C PHE A 194 2.49 8.03 -6.23
N PHE A 195 1.66 8.22 -7.26
CA PHE A 195 2.09 8.81 -8.52
C PHE A 195 2.82 10.15 -8.34
N PRO A 196 2.38 11.10 -7.50
CA PRO A 196 3.12 12.34 -7.29
C PRO A 196 4.52 12.13 -6.70
N ALA A 197 4.68 11.18 -5.78
CA ALA A 197 5.97 10.85 -5.18
C ALA A 197 6.90 10.15 -6.18
N LEU A 198 6.36 9.21 -6.96
CA LEU A 198 7.11 8.52 -8.03
C LEU A 198 7.50 9.47 -9.17
N ALA A 199 6.65 10.46 -9.48
CA ALA A 199 6.93 11.50 -10.45
C ALA A 199 8.17 12.32 -10.08
N LEU A 200 8.27 12.72 -8.80
CA LEU A 200 9.37 13.54 -8.27
C LEU A 200 10.66 12.76 -7.96
N GLY A 201 10.59 11.43 -7.89
CA GLY A 201 11.74 10.56 -7.67
C GLY A 201 12.21 9.89 -8.98
N PRO A 202 11.93 8.60 -9.18
CA PRO A 202 12.53 7.83 -10.27
C PRO A 202 12.06 8.25 -11.67
N ILE A 203 10.84 8.80 -11.82
CA ILE A 203 10.35 9.19 -13.15
C ILE A 203 11.11 10.42 -13.66
N VAL A 204 11.22 11.48 -12.86
CA VAL A 204 11.99 12.65 -13.27
C VAL A 204 13.49 12.33 -13.38
N GLU A 205 14.01 11.43 -12.55
CA GLU A 205 15.37 10.91 -12.71
C GLU A 205 15.58 10.29 -14.08
N GLN A 206 14.69 9.37 -14.51
CA GLN A 206 14.73 8.75 -15.84
C GLN A 206 14.71 9.77 -16.99
N LEU A 207 13.90 10.82 -16.85
CA LEU A 207 13.76 11.87 -17.85
C LEU A 207 14.95 12.84 -17.85
N SER A 208 15.68 12.95 -16.74
CA SER A 208 16.84 13.83 -16.59
C SER A 208 18.16 13.15 -16.97
N THR A 209 18.19 11.81 -17.00
CA THR A 209 19.33 11.02 -17.47
C THR A 209 19.39 10.85 -19.00
N GLN A 210 18.54 11.56 -19.76
CA GLN A 210 18.59 11.62 -21.23
C GLN A 210 19.41 12.81 -21.72
#